data_AF-A0A381W1V0-F1
#
_entry.id   AF-A0A381W1V0-F1
#
_cell.length_a   1.000
_cell.length_b   1.000
_cell.length_c   1.000
_cell.angle_alpha   90.00
_cell.angle_beta   90.00
_cell.angle_gamma   90.00
#
_symmetry.space_group_name_H-M   'P 1'
#
loop_
_entity.id
_entity.type
_entity.pdbx_description
1 polymer ?
#
loop_
_entity_poly.entity_id
_entity_poly.type
_entity_poly.pdbx_seq_one_letter_code
_entity_poly.pdbx_strand_id
1 'polypeptide(L)' 'MALVFGTDGVRGRVGSEIDEEKIVSLGIAASRHLNTKRVYLGRDTRESSLVLAAALKQG' A
#
# COMPACT_ATOMS: atom_id res chain seq x y z
N MET A 1 10.11 7.41 -8.98
CA MET A 1 10.71 7.50 -7.63
C MET A 1 10.16 6.35 -6.79
N ALA A 2 10.98 5.66 -5.98
CA ALA A 2 10.53 4.56 -5.13
C ALA A 2 9.63 5.04 -3.96
N LEU A 3 8.83 4.14 -3.38
CA LEU A 3 8.12 4.43 -2.11
C LEU A 3 9.13 4.55 -0.97
N VAL A 4 8.88 5.50 -0.07
CA VAL A 4 9.72 5.75 1.10
C VAL A 4 8.86 5.71 2.36
N PHE A 5 9.37 5.08 3.41
CA PHE A 5 8.76 5.09 4.74
C PHE A 5 9.20 6.35 5.50
N GLY A 6 8.22 7.12 5.98
CA GLY A 6 8.40 8.18 6.97
C GLY A 6 7.99 7.71 8.37
N THR A 7 7.77 8.66 9.28
CA THR A 7 7.44 8.40 10.70
C THR A 7 6.22 7.49 10.87
N ASP A 8 5.14 7.75 10.13
CA ASP A 8 3.87 7.00 10.26
C ASP A 8 3.67 5.98 9.12
N GLY A 9 4.75 5.66 8.39
CA GLY A 9 4.70 4.79 7.21
C GLY A 9 4.80 5.56 5.89
N VAL A 10 4.26 4.98 4.83
CA VAL A 10 4.34 5.52 3.46
C VAL A 10 3.31 6.65 3.29
N ARG A 11 3.78 7.85 2.96
CA ARG A 11 2.94 9.05 2.78
C ARG A 11 3.32 9.77 1.49
N GLY A 12 2.33 10.34 0.81
CA GLY A 12 2.54 11.09 -0.42
C GLY A 12 1.23 11.39 -1.13
N ARG A 13 1.30 12.29 -2.12
CA ARG A 13 0.18 12.64 -3.00
C ARG A 13 -0.10 11.52 -4.00
N VAL A 14 -1.36 11.08 -4.04
CA VAL A 14 -1.83 10.07 -4.99
C VAL A 14 -1.78 10.63 -6.41
N GLY A 15 -1.29 9.82 -7.35
CA GLY A 15 -1.12 10.18 -8.77
C GLY A 15 0.22 10.85 -9.09
N SER A 16 1.06 11.17 -8.10
CA SER A 16 2.41 11.69 -8.31
C SER A 16 3.47 10.94 -7.52
N GLU A 17 3.25 10.81 -6.21
CA GLU A 17 4.21 10.18 -5.30
C GLU A 17 3.79 8.73 -5.00
N ILE A 18 2.49 8.53 -4.77
CA ILE A 18 1.86 7.22 -4.58
C ILE A 18 0.98 6.90 -5.80
N ASP A 19 1.14 5.70 -6.34
CA ASP A 19 0.31 5.15 -7.41
C ASP A 19 0.07 3.66 -7.16
N GLU A 20 -0.82 3.06 -7.96
CA GLU A 20 -1.27 1.69 -7.77
C GLU A 20 -0.13 0.67 -7.91
N GLU A 21 0.73 0.83 -8.91
CA GLU A 21 1.84 -0.10 -9.18
C GLU A 21 2.81 -0.19 -8.00
N LYS A 22 3.12 0.97 -7.40
CA LYS A 22 3.93 1.04 -6.18
C LYS A 22 3.26 0.34 -5.00
N ILE A 23 1.93 0.45 -4.86
CA ILE A 23 1.20 -0.19 -3.77
C ILE A 23 1.06 -1.71 -3.98
N VAL A 24 0.92 -2.19 -5.22
CA VAL A 24 1.02 -3.63 -5.51
C VAL A 24 2.39 -4.16 -5.09
N SER A 25 3.46 -3.44 -5.44
CA SER A 25 4.83 -3.82 -5.05
C SER A 25 5.00 -3.85 -3.53
N LEU A 26 4.35 -2.93 -2.81
CA LEU A 26 4.32 -2.94 -1.34
C LEU A 26 3.60 -4.16 -0.78
N GLY A 27 2.49 -4.60 -1.39
CA GLY A 27 1.77 -5.83 -1.01
C GLY A 27 2.66 -7.07 -1.11
N ILE A 28 3.36 -7.21 -2.24
CA ILE A 28 4.32 -8.32 -2.47
C ILE A 28 5.45 -8.29 -1.44
N ALA A 29 6.00 -7.10 -1.14
CA ALA A 29 7.05 -6.95 -0.15
C ALA A 29 6.54 -7.30 1.27
N ALA A 30 5.34 -6.83 1.63
CA ALA A 30 4.73 -7.07 2.92
C ALA A 30 4.37 -8.56 3.12
N SER A 31 3.85 -9.24 2.09
CA SER A 31 3.49 -10.66 2.19
C SER A 31 4.71 -11.54 2.45
N ARG A 32 5.83 -11.26 1.76
CA ARG A 32 7.12 -11.93 1.99
C ARG A 32 7.68 -11.65 3.38
N HIS A 33 7.55 -10.41 3.86
CA HIS A 33 8.07 -10.02 5.16
C HIS A 33 7.26 -10.60 6.33
N LEU A 34 5.92 -10.55 6.25
CA LEU A 34 5.03 -11.01 7.31
C LEU A 34 4.95 -12.54 7.39
N ASN A 35 5.21 -13.25 6.29
CA ASN A 35 5.23 -14.71 6.21
C ASN A 35 4.02 -15.39 6.91
N THR A 36 2.83 -14.87 6.63
CA THR A 36 1.56 -15.33 7.21
C THR A 36 0.54 -15.63 6.11
N LYS A 37 -0.44 -16.49 6.42
CA LYS A 37 -1.52 -16.86 5.49
C LYS A 37 -2.65 -15.85 5.44
N ARG A 38 -2.80 -15.02 6.48
CA ARG A 38 -3.92 -14.07 6.60
C ARG A 38 -3.42 -12.76 7.20
N VAL A 39 -3.90 -11.67 6.62
CA VAL A 39 -3.66 -10.29 7.07
C VAL A 39 -5.00 -9.56 7.12
N TYR A 40 -5.12 -8.61 8.05
CA TYR A 40 -6.23 -7.68 8.07
C TYR A 40 -5.87 -6.45 7.25
N LEU A 41 -6.79 -6.03 6.38
CA LEU A 41 -6.62 -4.85 5.55
C LEU A 41 -7.65 -3.79 5.97
N GLY A 42 -7.16 -2.71 6.59
CA GLY A 42 -7.96 -1.57 6.99
C GLY A 42 -7.75 -0.38 6.04
N ARG A 43 -8.76 0.49 5.96
CA ARG A 43 -8.65 1.78 5.29
C ARG A 43 -9.47 2.84 6.03
N ASP A 44 -9.17 4.10 5.75
CA ASP A 44 -9.98 5.24 6.19
C ASP A 44 -11.04 5.63 5.14
N THR A 45 -11.62 6.83 5.32
CA THR A 45 -12.69 7.39 4.49
C THR A 45 -12.20 8.16 3.26
N ARG A 46 -10.89 8.24 2.99
CA ARG A 46 -10.39 8.95 1.80
C ARG A 46 -10.84 8.21 0.53
N GLU A 47 -11.17 8.98 -0.50
CA GLU A 47 -11.64 8.45 -1.78
C GLU A 47 -10.61 7.50 -2.42
N SER A 48 -9.34 7.90 -2.41
CA SER A 48 -8.23 7.09 -2.94
C SER A 48 -8.06 5.76 -2.20
N SER A 49 -8.51 5.67 -0.94
CA SER A 49 -8.29 4.47 -0.12
C SER A 49 -9.00 3.23 -0.65
N LEU A 50 -10.08 3.38 -1.43
CA LEU A 50 -10.74 2.23 -2.07
C LEU A 50 -9.80 1.55 -3.09
N VAL A 51 -9.22 2.36 -3.98
CA VAL A 51 -8.34 1.90 -5.06
C VAL A 51 -7.01 1.39 -4.48
N LEU A 52 -6.41 2.13 -3.54
CA LEU A 52 -5.14 1.73 -2.94
C LEU A 52 -5.28 0.45 -2.09
N ALA A 53 -6.40 0.23 -1.40
CA ALA A 53 -6.65 -1.03 -0.70
C ALA A 53 -6.76 -2.21 -1.68
N ALA A 54 -7.42 -2.02 -2.84
CA ALA A 54 -7.51 -3.04 -3.87
C ALA A 54 -6.12 -3.40 -4.44
N ALA A 55 -5.31 -2.38 -4.75
CA ALA A 55 -3.92 -2.57 -5.19
C ALA A 55 -3.07 -3.30 -4.13
N LEU A 56 -3.21 -2.95 -2.85
CA LEU A 56 -2.44 -3.59 -1.79
C LEU A 56 -2.84 -5.05 -1.59
N LYS A 57 -4.13 -5.38 -1.79
CA LYS A 57 -4.64 -6.75 -1.75
C LYS A 57 -4.14 -7.61 -2.93
N GLN A 58 -3.86 -6.98 -4.07
CA GLN A 58 -3.43 -7.68 -5.29
C GLN A 58 -1.99 -8.21 -5.19
N GLY A 59 -1.13 -7.53 -4.41
CA GLY A 59 0.26 -7.93 -4.18
C GLY A 59 0.44 -8.85 -2.98
#